data_AF-X5P0L6-F1
#
_entry.id   AF-X5P0L6-F1
#
_cell.length_a   1.000
_cell.length_b   1.000
_cell.length_c   1.000
_cell.angle_alpha   90.00
_cell.angle_beta   90.00
_cell.angle_gamma   90.00
#
_symmetry.space_group_name_H-M   'P 1'
#
loop_
_entity.id
_entity.type
_entity.pdbx_description
1 polymer ?
#
loop_
_entity_poly.entity_id
_entity_poly.type
_entity_poly.pdbx_seq_one_letter_code
_entity_poly.pdbx_strand_id
1 'polypeptide(L)'
;MVDQSITGAAGKVAEGDRSGRARLVIVLLCVALALSMFLSLRSGASDASAVAVIRDWLTGTMPDDAALGARDRLIVYDIRMPRVLLGVLIGAALAVSGAVMQGLFRNPLADPGLIGVSAGSSLGAVAVIVLGTTWL
;
A
#
# COMPACT_ATOMS: atom_id res chain seq x y z
N MET A 1 -48.82 -20.07 -35.90
CA MET A 1 -47.64 -20.94 -35.74
C MET A 1 -46.43 -20.08 -36.07
N VAL A 2 -45.98 -19.28 -35.09
CA VAL A 2 -44.64 -19.38 -34.45
C VAL A 2 -43.55 -19.15 -35.50
N ASP A 3 -42.85 -18.01 -35.54
CA ASP A 3 -41.91 -17.61 -34.49
C ASP A 3 -41.67 -16.09 -34.42
N GLN A 4 -41.97 -15.50 -33.26
CA GLN A 4 -41.42 -14.23 -32.79
C GLN A 4 -40.48 -14.54 -31.62
N SER A 5 -39.23 -14.88 -31.90
CA SER A 5 -38.08 -14.78 -30.99
C SER A 5 -36.91 -15.30 -31.84
N ILE A 6 -35.91 -14.52 -32.21
CA ILE A 6 -34.85 -14.07 -31.33
C ILE A 6 -34.40 -12.72 -31.88
N THR A 7 -35.01 -11.64 -31.38
CA THR A 7 -34.43 -10.31 -31.43
C THR A 7 -33.21 -10.33 -30.51
N GLY A 8 -32.09 -10.85 -31.03
CA GLY A 8 -30.80 -10.72 -30.41
C GLY A 8 -30.45 -9.23 -30.39
N ALA A 9 -30.88 -8.55 -29.34
CA ALA A 9 -30.39 -7.24 -28.96
C ALA A 9 -28.90 -7.40 -28.68
N ALA A 10 -28.10 -7.33 -29.74
CA ALA A 10 -26.69 -7.03 -29.65
C ALA A 10 -26.61 -5.68 -28.95
N GLY A 11 -26.37 -5.72 -27.63
CA GLY A 11 -26.17 -4.55 -26.81
C GLY A 11 -25.11 -3.72 -27.51
N LYS A 12 -25.52 -2.57 -28.06
CA LYS A 12 -24.59 -1.58 -28.59
C LYS A 12 -23.64 -1.28 -27.43
N VAL A 13 -22.39 -1.68 -27.56
CA VAL A 13 -21.33 -1.30 -26.63
C VAL A 13 -21.35 0.22 -26.58
N ALA A 14 -21.84 0.77 -25.47
CA ALA A 14 -22.08 2.19 -25.35
C ALA A 14 -20.76 2.94 -25.57
N GLU A 15 -20.76 3.80 -26.58
CA GLU A 15 -19.64 4.66 -26.95
C GLU A 15 -19.36 5.60 -25.78
N GLY A 16 -18.42 5.22 -24.93
CA GLY A 16 -18.20 5.83 -23.62
C GLY A 16 -17.77 4.87 -22.50
N ASP A 17 -17.76 3.56 -22.72
CA ASP A 17 -17.35 2.61 -21.68
C ASP A 17 -15.84 2.70 -21.38
N ARG A 18 -15.49 3.49 -20.36
CA ARG A 18 -14.13 3.61 -19.81
C ARG A 18 -13.82 2.50 -18.80
N SER A 19 -14.73 1.55 -18.56
CA SER A 19 -14.54 0.48 -17.56
C SER A 19 -13.31 -0.38 -17.85
N GLY A 20 -13.04 -0.68 -19.12
CA GLY A 20 -11.85 -1.41 -19.54
C GLY A 20 -10.56 -0.68 -19.20
N ARG A 21 -10.52 0.65 -19.43
CA ARG A 21 -9.37 1.50 -19.07
C ARG A 21 -9.22 1.62 -17.55
N ALA A 22 -10.32 1.78 -16.82
CA ALA A 22 -10.30 1.85 -15.36
C ALA A 22 -9.77 0.55 -14.74
N ARG A 23 -10.23 -0.62 -15.21
CA ARG A 23 -9.71 -1.92 -14.79
C ARG A 23 -8.23 -2.09 -15.09
N LEU A 24 -7.79 -1.71 -16.29
CA LEU A 24 -6.38 -1.74 -16.65
C LEU A 24 -5.54 -0.87 -15.72
N VAL A 25 -5.97 0.36 -15.43
CA VAL A 25 -5.29 1.27 -14.52
C VAL A 25 -5.21 0.70 -13.10
N ILE A 26 -6.29 0.10 -12.59
CA ILE A 26 -6.29 -0.55 -11.27
C ILE A 26 -5.28 -1.69 -11.24
N VAL A 27 -5.27 -2.56 -12.26
CA VAL A 27 -4.30 -3.66 -12.35
C VAL A 27 -2.88 -3.12 -12.39
N LEU A 28 -2.61 -2.09 -13.19
CA LEU A 28 -1.29 -1.45 -13.27
C LEU A 28 -0.86 -0.86 -11.91
N LEU A 29 -1.77 -0.21 -11.18
CA LEU A 29 -1.49 0.34 -9.85
C LEU A 29 -1.22 -0.77 -8.82
N CYS A 30 -1.96 -1.89 -8.87
CA CYS A 30 -1.69 -3.04 -8.02
C CYS A 30 -0.31 -3.65 -8.30
N VAL A 31 0.06 -3.79 -9.58
CA VAL A 31 1.39 -4.26 -9.99
C VAL A 31 2.48 -3.28 -9.53
N ALA A 32 2.27 -1.97 -9.72
CA ALA A 32 3.20 -0.95 -9.26
C ALA A 32 3.36 -0.96 -7.73
N LEU A 33 2.28 -1.17 -6.97
CA LEU A 33 2.32 -1.31 -5.52
C LEU A 33 3.14 -2.54 -5.10
N ALA A 34 2.89 -3.70 -5.72
CA ALA A 34 3.64 -4.93 -5.44
C ALA A 34 5.13 -4.76 -5.75
N LEU A 35 5.46 -4.12 -6.89
CA LEU A 35 6.84 -3.82 -7.26
C LEU A 35 7.48 -2.85 -6.26
N SER A 36 6.77 -1.81 -5.82
CA SER A 36 7.23 -0.87 -4.80
C SER A 36 7.52 -1.57 -3.46
N MET A 37 6.63 -2.47 -3.01
CA MET A 37 6.86 -3.28 -1.81
C MET A 37 8.11 -4.14 -1.95
N PHE A 38 8.29 -4.80 -3.09
CA PHE A 38 9.46 -5.62 -3.39
C PHE A 38 10.77 -4.78 -3.38
N LEU A 39 10.76 -3.62 -4.03
CA LEU A 39 11.90 -2.70 -4.05
C LEU A 39 12.20 -2.14 -2.65
N SER A 40 11.17 -1.84 -1.86
CA SER A 40 11.32 -1.34 -0.49
C SER A 40 11.92 -2.40 0.44
N LEU A 41 11.52 -3.66 0.30
CA LEU A 41 12.15 -4.78 1.02
C LEU A 41 13.63 -4.96 0.62
N ARG A 42 13.97 -4.71 -0.65
CA ARG A 42 15.34 -4.81 -1.17
C ARG A 42 16.24 -3.64 -0.72
N SER A 43 15.70 -2.42 -0.66
CA SER A 43 16.47 -1.20 -0.39
C SER A 43 16.75 -1.01 1.11
N GLY A 44 18.01 -1.19 1.54
CA GLY A 44 18.45 -0.84 2.90
C GLY A 44 19.97 -0.78 3.05
N ALA A 45 20.43 -0.19 4.17
CA ALA A 45 21.81 0.24 4.39
C ALA A 45 22.86 -0.87 4.43
N SER A 46 22.45 -2.10 4.70
CA SER A 46 23.27 -3.27 4.48
C SER A 46 22.98 -3.82 3.09
N ASP A 47 24.03 -4.07 2.30
CA ASP A 47 24.07 -5.02 1.17
C ASP A 47 23.75 -6.48 1.61
N ALA A 48 23.02 -6.61 2.72
CA ALA A 48 22.40 -7.82 3.22
C ALA A 48 21.35 -8.24 2.20
N SER A 49 21.79 -9.05 1.24
CA SER A 49 21.25 -10.38 0.95
C SER A 49 19.73 -10.54 0.94
N ALA A 50 18.95 -9.50 0.62
CA ALA A 50 17.53 -9.65 0.31
C ALA A 50 17.36 -10.69 -0.82
N VAL A 51 18.31 -10.72 -1.75
CA VAL A 51 18.43 -11.75 -2.79
C VAL A 51 18.72 -13.13 -2.20
N ALA A 52 19.58 -13.27 -1.18
CA ALA A 52 19.82 -14.59 -0.57
C ALA A 52 18.68 -15.06 0.32
N VAL A 53 17.96 -14.16 1.02
CA VAL A 53 16.76 -14.52 1.80
C VAL A 53 15.63 -14.92 0.85
N ILE A 54 15.43 -14.19 -0.25
CA ILE A 54 14.46 -14.56 -1.29
C ILE A 54 14.87 -15.87 -1.97
N ARG A 55 16.17 -16.04 -2.28
CA ARG A 55 16.70 -17.29 -2.85
C ARG A 55 16.54 -18.45 -1.87
N ASP A 56 16.84 -18.28 -0.59
CA ASP A 56 16.65 -19.27 0.47
C ASP A 56 15.16 -19.67 0.60
N TRP A 57 14.25 -18.70 0.50
CA TRP A 57 12.80 -18.97 0.46
C TRP A 57 12.36 -19.72 -0.80
N LEU A 58 13.04 -19.51 -1.94
CA LEU A 58 12.72 -20.13 -3.22
C LEU A 58 13.40 -21.50 -3.43
N THR A 59 14.60 -21.70 -2.89
CA THR A 59 15.45 -22.89 -3.12
C THR A 59 15.60 -23.79 -1.90
N GLY A 60 15.19 -23.35 -0.70
CA GLY A 60 15.21 -24.16 0.52
C GLY A 60 16.60 -24.57 1.01
N THR A 61 17.66 -23.99 0.45
CA THR A 61 19.05 -24.35 0.73
C THR A 61 19.66 -23.40 1.74
N MET A 62 19.86 -23.87 2.97
CA MET A 62 20.60 -23.18 4.02
C MET A 62 21.99 -22.77 3.50
N PRO A 63 22.38 -21.48 3.62
CA PRO A 63 23.76 -21.06 3.35
C PRO A 63 24.72 -21.59 4.43
N ASP A 64 25.96 -21.90 4.05
CA ASP A 64 27.06 -22.37 4.93
C ASP A 64 27.36 -21.46 6.15
N ASP A 65 26.92 -20.19 6.12
CA ASP A 65 27.11 -19.21 7.19
C ASP A 65 25.79 -18.90 7.95
N ALA A 66 25.35 -19.83 8.79
CA ALA A 66 24.09 -19.74 9.53
C ALA A 66 23.93 -18.45 10.39
N ALA A 67 25.03 -17.88 10.89
CA ALA A 67 25.00 -16.67 11.72
C ALA A 67 24.73 -15.38 10.92
N LEU A 68 25.22 -15.29 9.68
CA LEU A 68 24.96 -14.15 8.78
C LEU A 68 23.51 -14.20 8.26
N GLY A 69 23.02 -15.39 7.91
CA GLY A 69 21.62 -15.60 7.49
C GLY A 69 20.59 -15.28 8.59
N ALA A 70 20.90 -15.56 9.86
CA ALA A 70 20.00 -15.26 10.99
C ALA A 70 19.82 -13.75 11.21
N ARG A 71 20.88 -12.95 11.10
CA ARG A 71 20.82 -11.48 11.22
C ARG A 71 20.02 -10.86 10.08
N ASP A 72 20.25 -11.32 8.85
CA ASP A 72 19.52 -10.83 7.67
C ASP A 72 18.02 -11.14 7.78
N ARG A 73 17.67 -12.32 8.28
CA ARG A 73 16.28 -12.71 8.53
C ARG A 73 15.61 -11.79 9.55
N LEU A 74 16.26 -11.51 10.68
CA LEU A 74 15.72 -10.58 11.70
C LEU A 74 15.49 -9.18 11.12
N ILE A 75 16.44 -8.65 10.33
CA ILE A 75 16.28 -7.32 9.71
C ILE A 75 15.07 -7.30 8.75
N VAL A 76 14.88 -8.35 7.94
CA VAL A 76 13.76 -8.41 7.00
C VAL A 76 12.42 -8.51 7.74
N TYR A 77 12.30 -9.42 8.70
CA TYR A 77 11.03 -9.70 9.39
C TYR A 77 10.67 -8.68 10.47
N ASP A 78 11.63 -8.21 11.28
CA ASP A 78 11.33 -7.37 12.45
C ASP A 78 11.48 -5.87 12.16
N ILE A 79 12.18 -5.49 11.10
CA ILE A 79 12.44 -4.07 10.79
C ILE A 79 11.77 -3.67 9.46
N ARG A 80 12.06 -4.40 8.37
CA ARG A 80 11.61 -3.98 7.02
C ARG A 80 10.15 -4.31 6.75
N MET A 81 9.74 -5.56 6.97
CA MET A 81 8.35 -6.02 6.79
C MET A 81 7.32 -5.14 7.51
N PRO A 82 7.44 -4.88 8.84
CA PRO A 82 6.48 -4.03 9.53
C PRO A 82 6.46 -2.60 8.99
N ARG A 83 7.61 -2.05 8.58
CA ARG A 83 7.70 -0.71 8.00
C ARG A 83 7.03 -0.62 6.62
N VAL A 84 7.21 -1.62 5.77
CA VAL A 84 6.54 -1.68 4.44
C VAL A 84 5.04 -1.78 4.62
N LEU A 85 4.57 -2.67 5.50
CA LEU A 85 3.14 -2.82 5.81
C LEU A 85 2.56 -1.51 6.35
N LEU A 86 3.23 -0.86 7.28
CA LEU A 86 2.80 0.43 7.82
C LEU A 86 2.73 1.50 6.71
N GLY A 87 3.71 1.55 5.82
CA GLY A 87 3.70 2.47 4.67
C GLY A 87 2.51 2.26 3.73
N VAL A 88 2.18 1.00 3.42
CA VAL A 88 1.00 0.65 2.60
C VAL A 88 -0.30 1.08 3.30
N LEU A 89 -0.43 0.77 4.59
CA LEU A 89 -1.63 1.10 5.37
C LEU A 89 -1.82 2.62 5.50
N ILE A 90 -0.76 3.36 5.80
CA ILE A 90 -0.81 4.84 5.89
C ILE A 90 -1.18 5.43 4.53
N GLY A 91 -0.53 4.98 3.45
CA GLY A 91 -0.83 5.46 2.09
C GLY A 91 -2.29 5.20 1.69
N ALA A 92 -2.81 4.00 1.98
CA ALA A 92 -4.21 3.66 1.73
C ALA A 92 -5.17 4.53 2.56
N ALA A 93 -4.90 4.72 3.84
CA ALA A 93 -5.72 5.57 4.72
C ALA A 93 -5.76 7.03 4.23
N LEU A 94 -4.61 7.59 3.84
CA LEU A 94 -4.53 8.95 3.30
C LEU A 94 -5.27 9.07 1.95
N ALA A 95 -5.10 8.11 1.04
CA ALA A 95 -5.78 8.12 -0.25
C ALA A 95 -7.31 8.03 -0.11
N VAL A 96 -7.80 7.13 0.75
CA VAL A 96 -9.24 6.99 1.01
C VAL A 96 -9.79 8.24 1.70
N SER A 97 -9.09 8.76 2.71
CA SER A 97 -9.50 9.97 3.42
C SER A 97 -9.56 11.17 2.46
N GLY A 98 -8.57 11.32 1.57
CA GLY A 98 -8.57 12.34 0.52
C GLY A 98 -9.74 12.19 -0.46
N ALA A 99 -9.98 10.99 -0.98
CA ALA A 99 -11.09 10.74 -1.90
C ALA A 99 -12.46 11.03 -1.26
N VAL A 100 -12.65 10.64 0.02
CA VAL A 100 -13.85 10.95 0.79
C VAL A 100 -14.00 12.46 1.00
N MET A 101 -12.91 13.14 1.37
CA MET A 101 -12.94 14.58 1.63
C MET A 101 -13.25 15.39 0.37
N GLN A 102 -12.61 15.04 -0.74
CA GLN A 102 -12.87 15.64 -2.05
C GLN A 102 -14.31 15.38 -2.52
N GLY A 103 -14.85 14.18 -2.28
CA GLY A 103 -16.24 13.83 -2.59
C GLY A 103 -17.27 14.57 -1.73
N LEU A 104 -17.01 14.68 -0.42
CA LEU A 104 -17.89 15.35 0.54
C LEU A 104 -17.99 16.85 0.26
N PHE A 105 -16.85 17.53 0.08
CA PHE A 105 -16.83 18.96 -0.20
C PHE A 105 -17.04 19.30 -1.67
N ARG A 106 -17.06 18.29 -2.55
CA ARG A 106 -17.08 18.46 -4.01
C ARG A 106 -16.01 19.44 -4.48
N ASN A 107 -14.87 19.43 -3.79
CA ASN A 107 -13.75 20.32 -4.02
C ASN A 107 -12.49 19.47 -4.21
N PRO A 108 -11.89 19.43 -5.42
CA PRO A 108 -10.70 18.63 -5.68
C PRO A 108 -9.47 19.10 -4.87
N LEU A 109 -9.52 20.30 -4.27
CA LEU A 109 -8.47 20.83 -3.40
C LEU A 109 -8.67 20.52 -1.91
N ALA A 110 -9.75 19.80 -1.54
CA ALA A 110 -9.99 19.44 -0.15
C ALA A 110 -8.99 18.36 0.31
N ASP A 111 -8.30 18.64 1.42
CA ASP A 111 -7.33 17.74 2.05
C ASP A 111 -7.82 17.33 3.45
N PRO A 112 -7.67 16.05 3.84
CA PRO A 112 -8.10 15.57 5.16
C PRO A 112 -7.38 16.24 6.34
N GLY A 113 -6.25 16.90 6.14
CA GLY A 113 -5.58 17.69 7.17
C GLY A 113 -6.34 18.96 7.57
N LEU A 114 -7.27 19.45 6.75
CA LEU A 114 -8.00 20.72 6.97
C LEU A 114 -8.95 20.69 8.17
N ILE A 115 -9.39 19.51 8.60
CA ILE A 115 -10.29 19.35 9.76
C ILE A 115 -9.56 19.35 11.12
N GLY A 116 -8.27 19.70 11.14
CA GLY A 116 -7.49 19.86 12.38
C GLY A 116 -6.93 18.56 12.97
N VAL A 117 -7.13 17.42 12.32
CA VAL A 117 -6.64 16.11 12.81
C VAL A 117 -5.12 16.07 12.95
N SER A 118 -4.39 16.63 11.98
CA SER A 118 -2.92 16.67 12.03
C SER A 118 -2.41 17.53 13.19
N ALA A 119 -3.02 18.70 13.42
CA ALA A 119 -2.66 19.60 14.52
C ALA A 119 -3.01 18.98 15.89
N GLY A 120 -4.14 18.28 15.99
CA GLY A 120 -4.49 17.52 17.20
C GLY A 120 -3.51 16.39 17.49
N SER A 121 -3.11 15.62 16.47
CA SER A 121 -2.14 14.53 16.64
C SER A 121 -0.75 15.04 17.07
N SER A 122 -0.29 16.15 16.50
CA SER A 122 1.02 16.71 16.83
C SER A 122 1.03 17.29 18.24
N LEU A 123 -0.04 18.00 18.63
CA LEU A 123 -0.23 18.47 20.00
C LEU A 123 -0.20 17.30 20.99
N GLY A 124 -0.94 16.22 20.72
CA GLY A 124 -0.96 15.04 21.59
C GLY A 124 0.39 14.35 21.70
N ALA A 125 1.09 14.16 20.57
CA ALA A 125 2.44 13.57 20.55
C ALA A 125 3.43 14.43 21.36
N VAL A 126 3.45 15.74 21.13
CA VAL A 126 4.33 16.67 21.87
C VAL A 126 3.97 16.70 23.36
N ALA A 127 2.69 16.72 23.70
CA ALA A 127 2.24 16.69 25.09
C ALA A 127 2.74 15.43 25.81
N VAL A 128 2.65 14.25 25.20
CA VAL A 128 3.17 13.01 25.78
C VAL A 128 4.70 13.03 25.87
N ILE A 129 5.40 13.52 24.84
CA ILE A 129 6.87 13.59 24.85
C ILE A 129 7.39 14.53 25.96
N VAL A 130 6.74 15.68 26.16
CA VAL A 130 7.19 16.71 27.10
C VAL A 130 6.69 16.45 28.53
N LEU A 131 5.41 16.13 28.68
CA LEU A 131 4.76 15.99 29.99
C LEU A 131 4.73 14.54 30.48
N GLY A 132 4.84 13.55 29.59
CA GLY A 132 4.65 12.14 29.92
C GLY A 132 5.61 11.62 30.99
N THR A 133 6.87 12.02 30.97
CA THR A 133 7.84 11.63 32.03
C THR A 133 7.79 12.52 33.27
N THR A 134 7.05 13.63 33.21
CA THR A 134 6.93 14.59 34.33
C THR A 134 5.70 14.28 35.19
N TRP A 135 4.68 13.63 34.63
CA TRP A 135 3.40 13.34 35.29
C TRP A 135 3.08 11.85 35.50
N LEU A 136 3.78 10.92 34.84
CA LEU A 136 3.73 9.46 35.12
C LEU A 136 4.91 9.05 35.99
#